data_AF-A0A3B9X5R0-F1
#
_entry.id   AF-A0A3B9X5R0-F1
#
_cell.length_a   1.000
_cell.length_b   1.000
_cell.length_c   1.000
_cell.angle_alpha   90.00
_cell.angle_beta   90.00
_cell.angle_gamma   90.00
#
_symmetry.space_group_name_H-M   'P 1'
#
loop_
_entity.id
_entity.type
_entity.pdbx_description
1 polymer ?
#
loop_
_entity_poly.entity_id
_entity_poly.type
_entity_poly.pdbx_seq_one_letter_code
_entity_poly.pdbx_strand_id
1 'polypeptide(L)' 'MKRILDLVVSILGLLVASPLLITVTFLVWLQDRHSPFYIASRVGKDEKLFRMVKLRSMIVNADKNGVDSTGSN' A
#
# COMPACT_ATOMS: atom_id res chain seq x y z
N MET A 1 22.23 -5.20 -12.55
CA MET A 1 21.70 -6.54 -12.20
C MET A 1 20.62 -6.48 -11.12
N LYS A 2 20.88 -5.91 -9.92
CA LYS A 2 19.88 -5.80 -8.83
C LYS A 2 18.51 -5.28 -9.29
N ARG A 3 18.46 -4.14 -9.99
CA ARG A 3 17.20 -3.54 -10.45
C ARG A 3 16.36 -4.40 -11.40
N ILE A 4 17.02 -5.18 -12.27
CA ILE A 4 16.33 -6.05 -13.23
C ILE A 4 15.74 -7.24 -12.48
N LEU A 5 16.51 -7.82 -11.56
CA LEU A 5 16.03 -8.90 -10.70
C LEU A 5 14.85 -8.42 -9.85
N ASP A 6 14.96 -7.27 -9.20
CA ASP A 6 13.87 -6.70 -8.39
C ASP A 6 12.59 -6.54 -9.22
N LEU A 7 12.70 -6.07 -10.47
CA LEU A 7 11.55 -5.89 -11.36
C LEU A 7 10.93 -7.23 -11.76
N VAL A 8 11.74 -8.19 -12.21
CA VAL A 8 11.26 -9.52 -12.66
C VAL A 8 10.61 -10.27 -11.52
N VAL A 9 11.27 -10.34 -10.35
CA VAL A 9 10.74 -11.03 -9.17
C VAL A 9 9.47 -10.33 -8.66
N SER A 10 9.41 -8.99 -8.68
CA SER A 10 8.20 -8.27 -8.27
C SER A 10 7.02 -8.54 -9.20
N ILE A 11 7.23 -8.56 -10.52
CA ILE A 11 6.17 -8.86 -11.51
C ILE A 11 5.67 -10.30 -11.34
N LEU A 12 6.58 -11.27 -11.23
CA LEU A 12 6.21 -12.67 -11.01
C LEU A 12 5.47 -12.84 -9.68
N GLY A 13 5.96 -12.22 -8.61
CA GLY A 13 5.30 -12.21 -7.30
C GLY A 13 3.90 -11.60 -7.36
N LEU A 14 3.73 -10.48 -8.09
CA LEU A 14 2.43 -9.83 -8.31
C LEU A 14 1.47 -10.73 -9.10
N LEU A 15 1.95 -11.43 -10.14
CA LEU A 15 1.11 -12.35 -10.91
C LEU A 15 0.62 -13.52 -10.05
N VAL A 16 1.50 -14.15 -9.28
CA VAL A 16 1.15 -15.25 -8.38
C VAL A 16 0.24 -14.79 -7.25
N ALA A 17 0.49 -13.59 -6.68
CA ALA A 17 -0.33 -13.03 -5.61
C ALA A 17 -1.64 -12.40 -6.13
N SER A 18 -1.77 -12.13 -7.43
CA SER A 18 -2.90 -11.41 -8.02
C SER A 18 -4.29 -11.98 -7.65
N PRO A 19 -4.56 -13.30 -7.69
CA PRO A 19 -5.88 -13.82 -7.30
C PRO A 19 -6.21 -13.48 -5.84
N LEU A 20 -5.25 -13.65 -4.92
CA LEU A 20 -5.43 -13.32 -3.51
C LEU A 20 -5.62 -11.81 -3.30
N LEU A 21 -4.78 -10.99 -3.94
CA LEU A 21 -4.85 -9.52 -3.84
C LEU A 21 -6.18 -8.99 -4.36
N ILE A 22 -6.71 -9.52 -5.47
CA ILE A 22 -8.01 -9.14 -6.02
C ILE A 22 -9.13 -9.49 -5.05
N THR A 23 -9.12 -10.71 -4.49
CA THR A 23 -10.13 -11.12 -3.50
C THR A 23 -10.11 -10.22 -2.27
N VAL A 24 -8.94 -9.97 -1.68
CA VAL A 24 -8.83 -9.11 -0.50
C VAL A 24 -9.21 -7.66 -0.82
N THR A 25 -8.78 -7.13 -1.96
CA THR A 25 -9.15 -5.77 -2.42
C THR A 25 -10.66 -5.63 -2.53
N PHE A 26 -11.34 -6.63 -3.09
CA PHE A 26 -12.80 -6.66 -3.22
C PHE A 26 -13.49 -6.72 -1.85
N LEU A 27 -13.01 -7.56 -0.93
CA LEU A 27 -13.56 -7.68 0.42
C LEU A 27 -13.43 -6.37 1.21
N VAL A 28 -12.28 -5.70 1.13
CA VAL A 28 -12.06 -4.40 1.77
C VAL A 28 -12.96 -3.32 1.18
N TRP A 29 -13.17 -3.33 -0.14
CA TRP A 29 -14.12 -2.42 -0.78
C TRP A 29 -15.57 -2.72 -0.37
N LEU A 30 -15.93 -3.99 -0.17
CA LEU A 30 -17.29 -4.37 0.19
C LEU A 30 -17.70 -3.85 1.58
N GLN A 31 -16.75 -3.67 2.50
CA GLN A 31 -17.00 -3.21 3.87
C GLN A 31 -17.57 -1.78 3.95
N ASP A 32 -17.05 -0.85 3.14
CA ASP A 32 -17.41 0.57 3.25
C ASP A 32 -17.62 1.26 1.89
N ARG A 33 -17.51 0.52 0.77
CA ARG A 33 -17.64 1.00 -0.63
C ARG A 33 -16.62 2.09 -1.01
N HIS A 34 -15.58 2.29 -0.22
CA HIS A 34 -14.52 3.27 -0.47
C HIS A 34 -13.23 2.62 -1.00
N SER A 35 -12.26 3.45 -1.42
CA SER A 35 -10.98 2.97 -1.97
C SER A 35 -10.29 1.97 -1.04
N PRO A 36 -10.10 0.70 -1.46
CA PRO A 36 -9.43 -0.32 -0.65
C PRO A 36 -7.92 -0.09 -0.52
N PHE A 37 -7.38 0.94 -1.18
CA PHE A 37 -5.98 1.33 -1.09
C PHE A 37 -5.79 2.54 -0.19
N TYR A 38 -4.75 2.47 0.62
CA TYR A 38 -4.20 3.57 1.39
C TYR A 38 -2.85 3.96 0.82
N ILE A 39 -2.63 5.26 0.61
CA ILE A 39 -1.41 5.79 -0.02
C ILE A 39 -0.76 6.79 0.93
N ALA A 40 0.44 6.47 1.41
CA ALA A 40 1.24 7.35 2.24
C ALA A 40 2.53 7.77 1.53
N SER A 41 2.94 9.02 1.73
CA SER A 41 4.26 9.51 1.32
C SER A 41 5.33 8.96 2.25
N ARG A 42 6.41 8.43 1.70
CA ARG A 42 7.59 7.96 2.43
C ARG A 42 8.86 8.45 1.75
N VAL A 43 9.91 8.66 2.54
CA VAL A 43 11.24 9.02 2.04
C VAL A 43 11.90 7.76 1.48
N GLY A 44 12.27 7.81 0.20
CA GLY A 44 12.91 6.72 -0.52
C GLY A 44 14.40 6.92 -0.69
N LYS A 45 14.96 6.26 -1.71
CA LYS A 45 16.38 6.40 -2.05
C LYS A 45 16.70 7.85 -2.43
N ASP A 46 17.83 8.35 -1.96
CA ASP A 46 18.34 9.70 -2.24
C ASP A 46 17.34 10.78 -1.76
N GLU A 47 16.67 10.54 -0.62
CA GLU A 47 15.67 11.42 0.00
C GLU A 47 14.44 11.73 -0.86
N LYS A 48 14.28 11.03 -1.98
CA LYS A 48 13.16 11.24 -2.88
C LYS A 48 11.89 10.68 -2.26
N LEU A 49 10.89 11.53 -2.09
CA LEU A 49 9.55 11.12 -1.68
C LEU A 49 8.95 10.17 -2.72
N PHE A 50 8.38 9.07 -2.24
CA PHE A 50 7.60 8.15 -3.05
C PHE A 50 6.28 7.80 -2.36
N ARG A 51 5.29 7.45 -3.16
CA ARG A 51 3.96 7.06 -2.69
C ARG A 51 3.95 5.56 -2.44
N MET A 52 3.86 5.15 -1.18
CA MET A 52 3.71 3.76 -0.77
C MET A 52 2.23 3.39 -0.80
N VAL A 53 1.88 2.44 -1.65
CA VAL A 53 0.52 1.89 -1.77
C VAL A 53 0.42 0.63 -0.90
N LYS A 54 -0.59 0.58 -0.02
CA LYS A 54 -0.94 -0.61 0.77
C LYS A 54 -2.44 -0.85 0.76
N LEU A 55 -2.86 -2.07 1.08
CA LEU A 55 -4.27 -2.35 1.36
C LEU A 55 -4.71 -1.61 2.63
N ARG A 56 -5.90 -1.03 2.57
CA ARG A 56 -6.48 -0.28 3.67
C ARG A 56 -7.04 -1.25 4.71
N SER A 57 -6.51 -1.15 5.93
CA SER A 57 -6.99 -1.91 7.09
C SER A 57 -7.75 -1.05 8.10
N MET A 58 -7.65 0.27 8.01
CA MET A 58 -8.28 1.24 8.92
C MET A 58 -9.53 1.85 8.29
N ILE A 59 -10.43 2.36 9.14
CA ILE A 59 -11.61 3.11 8.70
C ILE A 59 -11.24 4.32 7.84
N VAL A 60 -12.17 4.74 6.98
CA VAL A 60 -12.00 5.95 6.17
C VAL A 60 -11.79 7.16 7.09
N ASN A 61 -10.79 7.98 6.76
CA ASN A 61 -10.36 9.13 7.57
C ASN A 61 -9.71 8.80 8.93
N ALA A 62 -9.20 7.58 9.16
CA ALA A 62 -8.47 7.27 10.40
C ALA A 62 -7.30 8.24 10.69
N ASP A 63 -6.61 8.71 9.65
CA ASP A 63 -5.52 9.70 9.77
C ASP A 63 -5.97 11.06 10.33
N LYS A 64 -7.26 11.39 10.25
CA LYS A 64 -7.82 12.64 10.80
C LYS A 64 -8.09 12.57 12.31
N ASN A 65 -8.10 11.37 12.89
CA ASN A 65 -8.40 11.17 14.31
C ASN A 65 -7.20 11.39 15.25
N GLY A 66 -6.10 11.97 14.75
CA GLY A 66 -4.97 12.39 15.60
C GLY A 66 -4.21 11.24 16.27
N VAL A 67 -4.36 10.02 15.78
CA VAL A 67 -3.63 8.86 16.31
C VAL A 67 -2.19 8.95 15.79
N ASP A 68 -1.29 9.42 16.66
CA ASP A 68 0.12 9.63 16.35
C ASP A 68 0.78 8.30 15.95
N SER A 69 0.83 8.06 14.64
CA SER A 69 1.49 6.91 14.06
C SER A 69 2.96 7.27 13.81
N THR A 70 3.70 7.56 14.89
CA THR A 70 5.17 7.75 14.88
C THR A 70 5.66 8.67 13.76
N GLY A 71 5.05 9.86 13.65
CA GLY A 71 5.49 10.93 12.75
C GLY A 71 5.96 12.19 13.47
N SER A 72 5.77 12.28 14.79
CA SER A 72 6.21 13.40 15.60
C SER A 72 7.63 13.17 16.13
N ASN A 73 8.64 13.53 15.34
CA ASN A 73 9.93 13.98 15.87
C ASN A 73 10.54 15.00 14.92
#